data_AF-A0A359FU73-F1
#
_entry.id   AF-A0A359FU73-F1
#
_cell.length_a   1.000
_cell.length_b   1.000
_cell.length_c   1.000
_cell.angle_alpha   90.00
_cell.angle_beta   90.00
_cell.angle_gamma   90.00
#
_symmetry.space_group_name_H-M   'P 1'
#
loop_
_entity.id
_entity.type
_entity.pdbx_description
1 polymer ?
#
loop_
_entity_poly.entity_id
_entity_poly.type
_entity_poly.pdbx_seq_one_letter_code
_entity_poly.pdbx_strand_id
1 'polypeptide(L)' 'MSKQNIVIIKYNAGNIRSVNNALLRLEQNAEITSDPDKIRKADKVIFPGVGEAASTMRYLEQSGFSGL' A
#
# COMPACT_ATOMS: atom_id res chain seq x y z
N MET A 1 -8.77 19.51 9.96
CA MET A 1 -8.31 18.60 8.89
C MET A 1 -8.88 17.21 9.16
N SER A 2 -9.66 16.66 8.25
CA SER A 2 -10.18 15.29 8.34
C SER A 2 -9.03 14.29 8.28
N LYS A 3 -9.00 13.34 9.22
CA LYS A 3 -8.03 12.24 9.24
C LYS A 3 -8.20 11.41 7.96
N GLN A 4 -7.16 11.36 7.12
CA GLN A 4 -7.17 10.60 5.87
C GLN A 4 -6.88 9.13 6.18
N ASN A 5 -7.67 8.22 5.62
CA ASN A 5 -7.43 6.78 5.70
C ASN A 5 -6.43 6.37 4.61
N ILE A 6 -5.17 6.24 5.01
CA ILE A 6 -4.08 5.82 4.14
C ILE A 6 -3.85 4.32 4.35
N VAL A 7 -3.77 3.55 3.27
CA VAL A 7 -3.39 2.13 3.32
C VAL A 7 -2.08 1.89 2.59
N ILE A 8 -1.23 1.04 3.16
CA ILE A 8 -0.06 0.48 2.49
C ILE A 8 -0.40 -0.95 2.10
N ILE A 9 -0.25 -1.27 0.81
CA ILE A 9 -0.51 -2.63 0.34
C ILE A 9 0.58 -3.56 0.86
N LYS A 10 0.16 -4.56 1.62
CA LYS A 10 1.01 -5.66 2.08
C LYS A 10 1.24 -6.64 0.92
N TYR A 11 2.08 -6.26 -0.04
CA TYR A 11 2.66 -7.20 -1.01
C TYR A 11 4.00 -7.71 -0.47
N ASN A 12 4.49 -8.85 -0.98
CA ASN A 12 5.66 -9.59 -0.52
C ASN A 12 6.99 -8.82 -0.72
N ALA A 13 7.10 -7.65 -0.11
CA ALA A 13 8.12 -6.64 -0.34
C ALA A 13 8.79 -6.31 1.00
N GLY A 14 10.09 -6.55 1.11
CA GLY A 14 10.87 -6.37 2.35
C GLY A 14 11.00 -4.92 2.85
N ASN A 15 10.29 -3.98 2.24
CA ASN A 15 10.45 -2.53 2.38
C ASN A 15 9.20 -1.79 2.91
N ILE A 16 8.15 -2.50 3.33
CA ILE A 16 6.97 -1.94 4.02
C ILE A 16 7.37 -1.05 5.21
N ARG A 17 8.40 -1.46 5.95
CA ARG A 17 8.91 -0.76 7.14
C ARG A 17 9.54 0.60 6.83
N SER A 18 10.13 0.77 5.64
CA SER A 18 10.68 2.06 5.21
C SER A 18 9.57 3.08 4.95
N VAL A 19 8.52 2.64 4.25
CA VAL A 19 7.34 3.46 3.94
C VAL A 19 6.59 3.86 5.20
N ASN A 20 6.36 2.91 6.12
CA ASN A 20 5.73 3.21 7.39
C ASN A 20 6.52 4.23 8.21
N ASN A 21 7.85 4.10 8.26
CA ASN A 21 8.72 5.08 8.94
C ASN A 21 8.66 6.48 8.29
N ALA A 22 8.54 6.57 6.97
CA ALA A 22 8.38 7.85 6.28
C ALA A 22 7.07 8.54 6.64
N LEU A 23 5.97 7.78 6.72
CA LEU A 23 4.66 8.33 7.13
C LEU A 23 4.64 8.77 8.59
N LEU A 24 5.24 8.00 9.48
CA LEU A 24 5.35 8.38 10.89
C LEU A 24 6.12 9.70 11.08
N ARG A 25 7.16 9.96 10.28
CA ARG A 25 7.87 11.26 10.28
C ARG A 25 7.02 12.44 9.81
N LEU A 26 5.97 12.17 9.03
CA LEU A 26 5.00 13.15 8.57
C LEU A 26 3.77 13.22 9.49
N GLU A 27 3.82 12.56 10.65
CA GLU A 27 2.70 12.44 11.60
C GLU A 27 1.44 11.82 10.97
N GLN A 28 1.62 11.02 9.91
CA GLN A 28 0.57 10.27 9.24
C GLN A 28 0.62 8.81 9.68
N ASN A 29 -0.55 8.22 9.89
CA ASN A 29 -0.69 6.78 10.11
C ASN A 29 -1.24 6.13 8.85
N ALA A 30 -0.71 4.96 8.50
CA ALA A 30 -1.29 4.13 7.47
C ALA A 30 -1.54 2.71 7.99
N GLU A 31 -2.64 2.12 7.51
CA GLU A 31 -2.94 0.72 7.74
C GLU A 31 -2.21 -0.15 6.71
N ILE A 32 -1.42 -1.11 7.17
CA ILE A 32 -0.76 -2.08 6.30
C ILE A 32 -1.71 -3.26 6.10
N THR A 33 -2.21 -3.47 4.88
CA THR A 33 -3.23 -4.50 4.61
C THR A 33 -3.10 -5.10 3.21
N SER A 34 -3.52 -6.36 3.08
CA SER A 34 -3.74 -7.05 1.79
C SER A 34 -5.23 -7.32 1.52
N ASP A 35 -6.11 -6.76 2.35
CA ASP A 35 -7.56 -6.90 2.23
C ASP A 35 -8.09 -5.98 1.11
N PRO A 36 -8.68 -6.53 0.04
CA PRO A 36 -9.19 -5.75 -1.08
C PRO A 36 -10.26 -4.72 -0.69
N ASP A 37 -11.09 -5.03 0.31
CA ASP A 37 -12.19 -4.15 0.70
C ASP A 37 -11.68 -2.94 1.47
N LYS A 38 -10.63 -3.12 2.28
CA LYS A 38 -9.95 -2.01 2.95
C LYS A 38 -9.18 -1.14 1.96
N ILE A 39 -8.54 -1.76 0.97
CA ILE A 39 -7.82 -1.04 -0.10
C ILE A 39 -8.79 -0.17 -0.90
N ARG A 40 -9.96 -0.71 -1.27
CA ARG A 40 -11.00 0.02 -2.01
C ARG A 40 -11.63 1.17 -1.22
N LYS A 41 -11.69 1.07 0.10
CA LYS A 41 -12.30 2.08 0.99
C LYS A 41 -11.31 3.14 1.47
N ALA A 42 -10.03 3.05 1.09
CA ALA A 42 -9.03 4.00 1.52
C ALA A 42 -9.09 5.31 0.71
N ASP A 43 -8.78 6.42 1.36
CA ASP A 43 -8.66 7.72 0.67
C ASP A 43 -7.38 7.76 -0.18
N LYS A 44 -6.35 7.04 0.27
CA LYS A 44 -5.04 6.97 -0.39
C LYS A 44 -4.46 5.58 -0.25
N VAL A 45 -3.89 5.08 -1.33
CA VAL A 45 -3.21 3.77 -1.37
C VAL A 45 -1.74 3.97 -1.69
N ILE A 46 -0.87 3.32 -0.93
CA ILE A 46 0.58 3.33 -1.12
C ILE A 46 1.06 1.94 -1.49
N PHE A 47 1.81 1.86 -2.59
CA PHE A 47 2.51 0.67 -3.03
C PHE A 47 3.96 0.71 -2.52
N PRO A 48 4.33 -0.10 -1.52
CA PRO A 48 5.65 -0.02 -0.92
C PRO A 48 6.71 -0.64 -1.82
N GLY A 49 7.64 0.16 -2.31
CA GLY A 49 8.85 -0.34 -2.98
C GLY A 49 8.63 -0.92 -4.38
N VAL A 50 8.95 -0.14 -5.39
CA VAL A 50 9.03 -0.57 -6.79
C VAL A 50 10.47 -1.03 -7.12
N GLY A 51 10.96 -2.06 -6.42
CA GLY A 51 12.26 -2.66 -6.77
C GLY A 51 12.24 -3.27 -8.18
N GLU A 52 11.08 -3.82 -8.56
CA GLU A 52 10.74 -4.13 -9.93
C GLU A 52 9.25 -3.83 -10.14
N ALA A 53 8.93 -2.77 -10.89
CA ALA A 53 7.55 -2.50 -11.28
C ALA A 53 6.90 -3.73 -11.95
N ALA A 54 7.69 -4.53 -12.69
CA ALA A 54 7.25 -5.78 -13.32
C ALA A 54 6.76 -6.84 -12.31
N SER A 55 7.46 -7.02 -11.18
CA SER A 55 7.03 -7.98 -10.15
C SER A 55 5.79 -7.49 -9.40
N THR A 56 5.66 -6.17 -9.21
CA THR A 56 4.45 -5.54 -8.65
C THR A 56 3.25 -5.72 -9.58
N MET A 57 3.42 -5.46 -10.88
CA MET A 57 2.36 -5.66 -11.89
C MET A 57 1.93 -7.13 -11.99
N ARG A 58 2.89 -8.07 -11.98
CA ARG A 58 2.57 -9.52 -11.94
C ARG A 58 1.83 -9.90 -10.66
N TYR A 59 2.22 -9.36 -9.50
CA TYR A 59 1.49 -9.58 -8.26
C TYR A 59 0.06 -9.02 -8.37
N LEU A 60 -0.13 -7.81 -8.89
CA LEU A 60 -1.44 -7.19 -9.10
C LEU A 60 -2.34 -8.01 -10.02
N GLU A 61 -1.80 -8.54 -11.11
CA GLU A 61 -2.49 -9.47 -12.01
C GLU A 61 -2.88 -10.77 -11.29
N GLN A 62 -1.95 -11.37 -10.53
CA GLN A 62 -2.18 -12.63 -9.82
C GLN A 62 -3.12 -12.51 -8.62
N SER A 63 -3.15 -11.36 -7.95
CA SER A 63 -3.96 -11.11 -6.77
C SER A 63 -5.33 -10.50 -7.09
N GLY A 64 -5.67 -10.35 -8.37
CA GLY A 64 -6.99 -9.87 -8.82
C GLY A 64 -7.20 -8.36 -8.66
N PHE A 65 -6.12 -7.60 -8.49
CA PHE A 65 -6.15 -6.15 -8.29
C PHE A 65 -5.92 -5.35 -9.58
N SER A 66 -5.67 -5.99 -10.73
CA SER A 66 -5.35 -5.30 -12.00
C SER A 66 -6.51 -4.52 -12.64
N GLY A 67 -7.68 -4.47 -12.01
CA GLY A 67 -8.87 -3.75 -12.49
C GLY A 67 -9.35 -2.63 -11.57
N LEU A 68 -8.52 -2.20 -10.61
CA LEU A 68 -8.78 -1.06 -9.74
C LEU A 68 -8.24 0.25 -10.31
#